data_AF-A0A2D4FQN5-F1
#
_entry.id   AF-A0A2D4FQN5-F1
#
_cell.length_a   1.000
_cell.length_b   1.000
_cell.length_c   1.000
_cell.angle_alpha   90.00
_cell.angle_beta   90.00
_cell.angle_gamma   90.00
#
_symmetry.space_group_name_H-M   'P 1'
#
loop_
_entity.id
_entity.type
_entity.pdbx_description
1 polymer ?
#
loop_
_entity_poly.entity_id
_entity_poly.type
_entity_poly.pdbx_seq_one_letter_code
_entity_poly.pdbx_strand_id
1 'polypeptide(L)'
;ATSAPQKPPTNLTVVTVEGCPSFVVLDWKPPENESVTEYKVVSTENGGTAGKDKSIITTNQTHSTVENLKPNTSYEFVVIPSNPLGEGPSSESKPFRTESADPRITESISMGKDAIWTEVRFNSDDYSECKGKQYVKRTWYKKFVGVQLCNSLRYKIYLSDSLKGTFYNIGDQRGHGEDHCQFVDSYLDGKTGQMLPSDQLPSKDGYFRAVRQEPVHFGKIGVGTHSTYVHWYECGTTIPGKW
;
A
#
# COMPACT_ATOMS: atom_id res chain seq x y z
N ALA A 1 11.86 -39.69 5.33
CA ALA A 1 12.30 -39.58 3.92
C ALA A 1 13.49 -40.52 3.71
N THR A 2 13.61 -41.15 2.54
CA THR A 2 14.76 -42.00 2.16
C THR A 2 15.66 -41.35 1.10
N SER A 3 15.23 -40.22 0.52
CA SER A 3 15.98 -39.42 -0.46
C SER A 3 15.65 -37.93 -0.34
N ALA A 4 16.46 -37.08 -0.98
CA ALA A 4 16.11 -35.68 -1.24
C ALA A 4 14.82 -35.58 -2.12
N PRO A 5 14.08 -34.45 -2.07
CA PRO A 5 12.86 -34.29 -2.85
C PRO A 5 13.12 -34.49 -4.36
N GLN A 6 12.32 -35.29 -5.05
CA GLN A 6 12.53 -35.57 -6.49
C GLN A 6 11.64 -34.72 -7.41
N LYS A 7 10.62 -34.06 -6.86
CA LYS A 7 9.69 -33.21 -7.61
C LYS A 7 9.84 -31.74 -7.23
N PRO A 8 9.63 -30.82 -8.20
CA PRO A 8 9.72 -29.40 -7.94
C PRO A 8 8.43 -28.86 -7.30
N PRO A 9 8.50 -27.70 -6.61
CA PRO A 9 7.32 -26.94 -6.21
C PRO A 9 6.58 -26.44 -7.45
N THR A 10 5.26 -26.25 -7.33
CA THR A 10 4.41 -25.87 -8.46
C THR A 10 3.62 -24.60 -8.17
N ASN A 11 3.04 -24.00 -9.21
CA ASN A 11 2.15 -22.84 -9.08
C ASN A 11 2.80 -21.63 -8.37
N LEU A 12 4.05 -21.32 -8.71
CA LEU A 12 4.74 -20.14 -8.20
C LEU A 12 4.09 -18.87 -8.75
N THR A 13 3.53 -18.06 -7.85
CA THR A 13 2.88 -16.79 -8.15
C THR A 13 3.61 -15.63 -7.49
N VAL A 14 3.51 -14.45 -8.11
CA VAL A 14 4.05 -13.20 -7.58
C VAL A 14 2.89 -12.29 -7.24
N VAL A 15 2.76 -11.94 -5.96
CA VAL A 15 1.77 -11.01 -5.45
C VAL A 15 2.48 -9.69 -5.15
N THR A 16 1.99 -8.62 -5.76
CA THR A 16 2.58 -7.29 -5.67
C THR A 16 1.67 -6.34 -4.92
N VAL A 17 2.25 -5.42 -4.16
CA VAL A 17 1.52 -4.24 -3.69
C VAL A 17 1.70 -3.14 -4.72
N GLU A 18 0.58 -2.65 -5.24
CA GLU A 18 0.58 -1.57 -6.22
C GLU A 18 1.29 -0.32 -5.64
N GLY A 19 2.44 0.05 -6.21
CA GLY A 19 3.17 1.25 -5.78
C GLY A 19 4.35 1.05 -4.88
N CYS A 20 4.63 -0.20 -4.51
CA CYS A 20 5.82 -0.56 -3.78
C CYS A 20 6.67 -1.50 -4.65
N PRO A 21 7.54 -0.97 -5.53
CA PRO A 21 8.37 -1.81 -6.38
C PRO A 21 9.53 -2.48 -5.61
N SER A 22 9.65 -2.23 -4.31
CA SER A 22 10.77 -2.67 -3.47
C SER A 22 10.60 -4.06 -2.86
N PHE A 23 9.41 -4.65 -2.94
CA PHE A 23 9.20 -6.02 -2.47
C PHE A 23 8.08 -6.73 -3.23
N VAL A 24 8.09 -8.07 -3.17
CA VAL A 24 7.00 -8.93 -3.63
C VAL A 24 6.78 -10.06 -2.64
N VAL A 25 5.58 -10.61 -2.63
CA VAL A 25 5.27 -11.85 -1.92
C VAL A 25 5.16 -12.98 -2.94
N LEU A 26 5.94 -14.03 -2.74
CA LEU A 26 5.87 -15.24 -3.53
C LEU A 26 5.03 -16.28 -2.81
N ASP A 27 4.17 -16.98 -3.54
CA ASP A 27 3.35 -18.09 -3.05
C ASP A 27 3.46 -19.28 -4.01
N TRP A 28 3.55 -20.49 -3.47
CA TRP A 28 3.66 -21.72 -4.26
C TRP A 28 2.99 -22.92 -3.58
N LYS A 29 2.84 -24.01 -4.33
CA LYS A 29 2.38 -25.31 -3.82
C LYS A 29 3.56 -26.25 -3.56
N PRO A 30 3.52 -27.03 -2.46
CA PRO A 30 4.53 -28.04 -2.18
C PRO A 30 4.49 -29.16 -3.24
N PRO A 31 5.60 -29.87 -3.47
CA PRO A 31 5.62 -31.01 -4.38
C PRO A 31 4.77 -32.17 -3.83
N GLU A 32 3.92 -32.78 -4.67
CA GLU A 32 3.01 -33.85 -4.24
C GLU A 32 3.76 -35.14 -3.86
N ASN A 33 3.40 -35.67 -2.68
CA ASN A 33 3.97 -36.90 -2.10
C ASN A 33 5.48 -36.83 -1.80
N GLU A 34 6.02 -35.62 -1.60
CA GLU A 34 7.41 -35.42 -1.19
C GLU A 34 7.51 -34.98 0.28
N SER A 35 8.60 -35.36 0.94
CA SER A 35 8.92 -34.88 2.29
C SER A 35 9.87 -33.70 2.19
N VAL A 36 9.31 -32.49 2.29
CA VAL A 36 10.04 -31.22 2.26
C VAL A 36 10.01 -30.60 3.66
N THR A 37 11.17 -30.17 4.16
CA THR A 37 11.27 -29.45 5.45
C THR A 37 11.52 -27.96 5.28
N GLU A 38 12.05 -27.55 4.13
CA GLU A 38 12.48 -26.18 3.88
C GLU A 38 12.47 -25.85 2.38
N TYR A 39 12.40 -24.57 2.05
CA TYR A 39 12.48 -24.03 0.70
C TYR A 39 13.54 -22.93 0.63
N LYS A 40 14.34 -22.95 -0.42
CA LYS A 40 15.21 -21.83 -0.81
C LYS A 40 14.54 -21.06 -1.95
N VAL A 41 14.26 -19.80 -1.69
CA VAL A 41 13.77 -18.83 -2.66
C VAL A 41 14.97 -18.08 -3.20
N VAL A 42 15.24 -18.25 -4.50
CA VAL A 42 16.32 -17.58 -5.21
C VAL A 42 15.71 -16.46 -6.06
N SER A 43 16.13 -15.22 -5.82
CA SER A 43 15.84 -14.11 -6.72
C SER A 43 17.10 -13.71 -7.48
N THR A 44 16.97 -13.50 -8.80
CA THR A 44 18.08 -13.11 -9.67
C THR A 44 17.70 -11.83 -10.41
N GLU A 45 18.51 -10.77 -10.30
CA GLU A 45 18.35 -9.56 -11.12
C GLU A 45 18.84 -9.82 -12.55
N ASN A 46 18.00 -9.54 -13.55
CA ASN A 46 18.35 -9.71 -14.96
C ASN A 46 19.18 -8.53 -15.47
N GLY A 47 20.34 -8.82 -16.07
CA GLY A 47 21.24 -7.81 -16.64
C GLY A 47 22.38 -7.35 -15.71
N GLY A 48 22.48 -7.93 -14.50
CA GLY A 48 23.60 -7.68 -13.60
C GLY A 48 24.84 -8.54 -13.87
N THR A 49 25.97 -8.22 -13.22
CA THR A 49 27.22 -9.00 -13.31
C THR A 49 27.05 -10.41 -12.73
N ALA A 50 27.28 -11.43 -13.57
CA ALA A 50 27.10 -12.84 -13.24
C ALA A 50 27.60 -13.20 -11.82
N GLY A 51 26.65 -13.54 -10.93
CA GLY A 51 26.89 -14.06 -9.59
C GLY A 51 26.70 -13.08 -8.42
N LYS A 52 26.70 -11.75 -8.65
CA LYS A 52 26.49 -10.76 -7.57
C LYS A 52 25.03 -10.36 -7.35
N ASP A 53 24.16 -10.64 -8.30
CA ASP A 53 22.77 -10.17 -8.27
C ASP A 53 21.77 -11.26 -7.91
N LYS A 54 22.20 -12.21 -7.08
CA LYS A 54 21.37 -13.28 -6.53
C LYS A 54 21.15 -13.09 -5.05
N SER A 55 19.91 -13.08 -4.60
CA SER A 55 19.56 -13.18 -3.18
C SER A 55 18.87 -14.51 -2.89
N ILE A 56 19.13 -15.07 -1.71
CA ILE A 56 18.60 -16.35 -1.28
C ILE A 56 17.90 -16.14 0.06
N ILE A 57 16.64 -16.56 0.13
CA ILE A 57 15.85 -16.59 1.35
C ILE A 57 15.48 -18.02 1.64
N THR A 58 15.58 -18.44 2.89
CA THR A 58 15.24 -19.78 3.32
C THR A 58 14.00 -19.72 4.22
N THR A 59 13.00 -20.57 3.95
CA THR A 59 11.73 -20.61 4.71
C THR A 59 11.19 -22.03 4.82
N ASN A 60 10.49 -22.35 5.90
CA ASN A 60 9.74 -23.59 6.06
C ASN A 60 8.27 -23.46 5.64
N GLN A 61 7.87 -22.29 5.15
CA GLN A 61 6.52 -22.00 4.67
C GLN A 61 6.44 -22.15 3.14
N THR A 62 5.24 -22.19 2.59
CA THR A 62 4.98 -22.22 1.14
C THR A 62 4.78 -20.82 0.53
N HIS A 63 5.25 -19.80 1.24
CA HIS A 63 5.28 -18.41 0.80
C HIS A 63 6.52 -17.70 1.38
N SER A 64 6.93 -16.61 0.74
CA SER A 64 8.06 -15.79 1.21
C SER A 64 8.00 -14.37 0.65
N THR A 65 8.43 -13.40 1.44
CA THR A 65 8.57 -12.01 1.00
C THR A 65 10.00 -11.77 0.52
N VAL A 66 10.15 -11.33 -0.73
CA VAL A 66 11.45 -10.89 -1.28
C VAL A 66 11.49 -9.37 -1.26
N GLU A 67 12.41 -8.80 -0.49
CA GLU A 67 12.56 -7.36 -0.27
C GLU A 67 13.79 -6.78 -0.98
N ASN A 68 13.94 -5.45 -0.90
CA ASN A 68 15.06 -4.69 -1.48
C ASN A 68 15.20 -4.83 -3.01
N LEU A 69 14.08 -5.06 -3.70
CA LEU A 69 14.05 -5.06 -5.15
C LEU A 69 14.26 -3.64 -5.69
N LYS A 70 14.98 -3.52 -6.80
CA LYS A 70 15.17 -2.24 -7.48
C LYS A 70 13.94 -1.92 -8.32
N PRO A 71 13.55 -0.65 -8.41
CA PRO A 71 12.47 -0.21 -9.31
C PRO A 71 12.82 -0.42 -10.78
N ASN A 72 11.81 -0.58 -11.64
CA ASN A 72 11.93 -0.77 -13.09
C ASN A 72 12.97 -1.84 -13.49
N THR A 73 13.13 -2.87 -12.67
CA THR A 73 14.18 -3.86 -12.80
C THR A 73 13.56 -5.24 -12.98
N SER A 74 14.10 -6.00 -13.92
CA SER A 74 13.65 -7.37 -14.20
C SER A 74 14.31 -8.33 -13.23
N TYR A 75 13.51 -9.21 -12.64
CA TYR A 75 13.93 -10.28 -11.75
C TYR A 75 13.40 -11.64 -12.24
N GLU A 76 14.09 -12.70 -11.85
CA GLU A 76 13.65 -14.08 -11.96
C GLU A 76 13.62 -14.73 -10.59
N PHE A 77 12.49 -15.38 -10.29
CA PHE A 77 12.29 -16.09 -9.02
C PHE A 77 12.21 -17.59 -9.24
N VAL A 78 12.91 -18.33 -8.39
CA VAL A 78 12.93 -19.80 -8.40
C VAL A 78 12.83 -20.30 -6.96
N VAL A 79 12.08 -21.39 -6.74
CA VAL A 79 11.96 -22.04 -5.44
C VAL A 79 12.54 -23.45 -5.50
N ILE A 80 13.41 -23.77 -4.56
CA ILE A 80 14.10 -25.07 -4.45
C ILE A 80 13.66 -25.74 -3.14
N PRO A 81 13.01 -26.91 -3.18
CA PRO A 81 12.62 -27.64 -1.99
C PRO A 81 13.84 -28.38 -1.42
N SER A 82 13.92 -28.50 -0.11
CA SER A 82 14.97 -29.28 0.56
C SER A 82 14.45 -30.05 1.76
N ASN A 83 15.16 -31.12 2.07
CA ASN A 83 15.01 -31.87 3.31
C ASN A 83 16.41 -32.21 3.87
N PRO A 84 16.53 -32.88 5.03
CA PRO A 84 17.84 -33.22 5.60
C PRO A 84 18.73 -34.10 4.72
N LEU A 85 18.18 -34.72 3.68
CA LEU A 85 18.92 -35.56 2.73
C LEU A 85 19.42 -34.79 1.51
N GLY A 86 18.97 -33.54 1.31
CA GLY A 86 19.47 -32.66 0.25
C GLY A 86 18.41 -31.77 -0.39
N GLU A 87 18.83 -31.06 -1.43
CA GLU A 87 17.98 -30.23 -2.28
C GLU A 87 17.34 -31.06 -3.39
N GLY A 88 16.09 -30.71 -3.73
CA GLY A 88 15.39 -31.24 -4.89
C GLY A 88 15.49 -30.32 -6.11
N PRO A 89 14.78 -30.66 -7.20
CA PRO A 89 14.75 -29.82 -8.39
C PRO A 89 14.02 -28.50 -8.14
N SER A 90 14.47 -27.46 -8.83
CA SER A 90 13.87 -26.13 -8.76
C SER A 90 12.51 -26.06 -9.46
N SER A 91 11.64 -25.14 -9.01
CA SER A 91 10.47 -24.73 -9.78
C SER A 91 10.85 -24.17 -11.16
N GLU A 92 9.85 -24.03 -12.04
CA GLU A 92 10.02 -23.18 -13.22
C GLU A 92 10.39 -21.74 -12.80
N SER A 93 11.23 -21.08 -13.60
CA SER A 93 11.61 -19.69 -13.37
C SER A 93 10.41 -18.78 -13.60
N LYS A 94 10.11 -17.92 -12.63
CA LYS A 94 9.05 -16.93 -12.72
C LYS A 94 9.65 -15.55 -13.00
N PRO A 95 9.60 -15.06 -14.25
CA PRO A 95 10.05 -13.71 -14.56
C PRO A 95 9.05 -12.68 -14.01
N PHE A 96 9.59 -11.58 -13.50
CA PHE A 96 8.81 -10.47 -12.99
C PHE A 96 9.57 -9.16 -13.19
N ARG A 97 8.88 -8.10 -13.60
CA ARG A 97 9.47 -6.77 -13.70
C ARG A 97 8.83 -5.89 -12.64
N THR A 98 9.64 -5.30 -11.77
CA THR A 98 9.13 -4.34 -10.79
C THR A 98 8.60 -3.10 -11.50
N GLU A 99 7.58 -2.49 -10.91
CA GLU A 99 7.07 -1.21 -11.39
C GLU A 99 8.19 -0.15 -11.37
N SER A 100 8.05 0.90 -12.18
CA SER A 100 8.94 2.05 -12.04
C SER A 100 8.82 2.64 -10.64
N ALA A 101 9.94 3.12 -10.10
CA ALA A 101 9.89 4.06 -9.00
C ALA A 101 9.09 5.25 -9.50
N ASP A 102 7.96 5.53 -8.86
CA ASP A 102 7.27 6.78 -9.10
C ASP A 102 8.16 7.88 -8.51
N PRO A 103 8.65 8.85 -9.30
CA PRO A 103 9.46 9.94 -8.77
C PRO A 103 8.73 10.74 -7.68
N ARG A 104 7.38 10.66 -7.61
CA ARG A 104 6.56 11.21 -6.52
C ARG A 104 6.60 10.37 -5.23
N ILE A 105 6.94 9.08 -5.33
CA ILE A 105 7.18 8.13 -4.22
C ILE A 105 8.65 8.19 -3.76
N THR A 106 9.57 8.60 -4.65
CA THR A 106 11.03 8.60 -4.45
C THR A 106 11.58 9.86 -3.79
N GLU A 107 10.80 10.94 -3.66
CA GLU A 107 11.21 12.07 -2.82
C GLU A 107 11.26 11.60 -1.37
N SER A 108 12.44 11.24 -0.89
CA SER A 108 12.72 11.03 0.52
C SER A 108 12.28 12.27 1.29
N ILE A 109 11.21 12.16 2.07
CA ILE A 109 10.96 13.12 3.15
C ILE A 109 12.13 12.89 4.11
N SER A 110 13.12 13.78 4.08
CA SER A 110 14.23 13.78 5.04
C SER A 110 13.74 14.31 6.40
N MET A 111 12.66 13.74 6.94
CA MET A 111 12.04 14.20 8.19
C MET A 111 11.58 12.99 8.99
N GLY A 112 12.43 12.57 9.94
CA GLY A 112 12.13 11.56 10.97
C GLY A 112 11.96 10.14 10.42
N LYS A 113 12.97 9.29 10.57
CA LYS A 113 12.90 7.86 10.20
C LYS A 113 11.81 7.08 10.97
N ASP A 114 11.22 7.67 12.00
CA ASP A 114 10.37 7.01 12.99
C ASP A 114 9.05 7.75 13.25
N ALA A 115 8.47 8.47 12.28
CA ALA A 115 7.16 9.11 12.43
C ALA A 115 6.20 8.68 11.31
N ILE A 116 5.11 7.96 11.65
CA ILE A 116 4.04 7.59 10.70
C ILE A 116 3.45 8.86 10.08
N TRP A 117 3.26 9.90 10.89
CA TRP A 117 2.76 11.20 10.46
C TRP A 117 3.89 12.23 10.44
N THR A 118 4.08 12.90 9.31
CA THR A 118 5.00 14.05 9.19
C THR A 118 4.22 15.36 9.25
N GLU A 119 4.57 16.27 10.16
CA GLU A 119 3.98 17.62 10.18
C GLU A 119 4.46 18.41 8.95
N VAL A 120 3.57 18.65 7.98
CA VAL A 120 3.88 19.37 6.73
C VAL A 120 2.70 20.26 6.39
N ARG A 121 2.97 21.52 6.05
CA ARG A 121 1.95 22.39 5.47
C ARG A 121 1.72 22.02 4.00
N PHE A 122 0.51 21.61 3.67
CA PHE A 122 0.12 21.23 2.31
C PHE A 122 -1.01 22.13 1.78
N ASN A 123 -1.09 22.25 0.47
CA ASN A 123 -2.17 22.99 -0.20
C ASN A 123 -3.41 22.11 -0.35
N SER A 124 -4.56 22.55 0.14
CA SER A 124 -5.84 21.89 -0.08
C SER A 124 -6.68 22.60 -1.14
N ASP A 125 -7.58 21.86 -1.77
CA ASP A 125 -8.49 22.30 -2.84
C ASP A 125 -9.53 23.35 -2.41
N ASP A 126 -9.80 23.53 -1.11
CA ASP A 126 -10.77 24.51 -0.62
C ASP A 126 -10.57 24.89 0.87
N TYR A 127 -11.39 25.83 1.33
CA TYR A 127 -11.60 26.19 2.72
C TYR A 127 -11.98 24.98 3.57
N SER A 128 -11.16 24.73 4.59
CA SER A 128 -11.46 23.83 5.70
C SER A 128 -11.88 24.61 6.93
N GLU A 129 -12.87 24.11 7.67
CA GLU A 129 -13.18 24.61 9.02
C GLU A 129 -12.03 24.31 10.00
N CYS A 130 -11.22 23.31 9.67
CA CYS A 130 -10.08 22.89 10.46
C CYS A 130 -8.89 23.81 10.11
N LYS A 131 -8.33 24.49 11.12
CA LYS A 131 -7.22 25.44 10.95
C LYS A 131 -5.96 25.04 11.73
N GLY A 132 -5.96 23.85 12.31
CA GLY A 132 -4.86 23.32 13.10
C GLY A 132 -3.71 22.80 12.23
N LYS A 133 -2.79 22.10 12.92
CA LYS A 133 -1.61 21.50 12.29
C LYS A 133 -1.98 20.54 11.17
N GLN A 134 -1.13 20.51 10.16
CA GLN A 134 -1.28 19.64 9.00
C GLN A 134 -0.23 18.54 9.06
N TYR A 135 -0.67 17.31 8.79
CA TYR A 135 0.18 16.13 8.77
C TYR A 135 -0.03 15.36 7.48
N VAL A 136 1.02 14.73 6.99
CA VAL A 136 0.95 13.84 5.85
C VAL A 136 1.48 12.45 6.25
N LYS A 137 0.76 11.42 5.83
CA LYS A 137 1.18 10.02 5.92
C LYS A 137 1.24 9.43 4.51
N ARG A 138 2.24 8.61 4.26
CA ARG A 138 2.33 7.79 3.04
C ARG A 138 1.39 6.60 3.14
N THR A 139 0.66 6.29 2.08
CA THR A 139 -0.13 5.06 2.01
C THR A 139 0.50 4.05 1.07
N TRP A 140 0.09 2.81 1.22
CA TRP A 140 0.55 1.66 0.44
C TRP A 140 -0.08 1.57 -0.96
N TYR A 141 -0.94 2.52 -1.38
CA TYR A 141 -1.64 2.54 -2.68
C TYR A 141 -1.32 3.80 -3.51
N LYS A 142 -0.05 4.22 -3.56
CA LYS A 142 0.43 5.38 -4.37
C LYS A 142 -0.32 6.70 -4.07
N LYS A 143 -0.74 6.94 -2.83
CA LYS A 143 -1.40 8.19 -2.41
C LYS A 143 -0.76 8.74 -1.14
N PHE A 144 -0.91 10.04 -0.96
CA PHE A 144 -0.62 10.73 0.28
C PHE A 144 -1.93 11.02 1.00
N VAL A 145 -2.02 10.63 2.26
CA VAL A 145 -3.10 11.04 3.14
C VAL A 145 -2.66 12.32 3.84
N GLY A 146 -3.38 13.41 3.57
CA GLY A 146 -3.22 14.68 4.25
C GLY A 146 -4.28 14.81 5.33
N VAL A 147 -3.87 15.27 6.51
CA VAL A 147 -4.78 15.52 7.63
C VAL A 147 -4.59 16.94 8.12
N GLN A 148 -5.68 17.66 8.32
CA GLN A 148 -5.69 18.98 8.96
C GLN A 148 -6.50 18.93 10.25
N LEU A 149 -5.86 19.18 11.40
CA LEU A 149 -6.54 19.11 12.69
C LEU A 149 -7.56 20.23 12.86
N CYS A 150 -8.75 19.90 13.36
CA CYS A 150 -9.73 20.88 13.83
C CYS A 150 -9.60 21.03 15.35
N ASN A 151 -9.36 19.92 16.05
CA ASN A 151 -9.00 19.83 17.47
C ASN A 151 -8.28 18.49 17.75
N SER A 152 -8.22 18.04 19.02
CA SER A 152 -7.53 16.80 19.40
C SER A 152 -8.20 15.50 18.92
N LEU A 153 -9.49 15.53 18.60
CA LEU A 153 -10.28 14.35 18.20
C LEU A 153 -10.82 14.46 16.78
N ARG A 154 -10.93 15.68 16.24
CA ARG A 154 -11.49 15.96 14.92
C ARG A 154 -10.46 16.50 13.97
N TYR A 155 -10.52 16.01 12.75
CA TYR A 155 -9.65 16.43 11.67
C TYR A 155 -10.31 16.24 10.32
N LYS A 156 -9.83 16.99 9.33
CA LYS A 156 -10.20 16.80 7.93
C LYS A 156 -9.19 15.90 7.24
N ILE A 157 -9.66 14.90 6.50
CA ILE A 157 -8.85 13.96 5.72
C ILE A 157 -8.91 14.37 4.24
N TYR A 158 -7.75 14.30 3.59
CA TYR A 158 -7.54 14.58 2.17
C TYR A 158 -6.69 13.49 1.53
N LEU A 159 -6.78 13.38 0.21
CA LEU A 159 -5.91 12.52 -0.59
C LEU A 159 -5.17 13.34 -1.65
N SER A 160 -3.97 12.91 -2.01
CA SER A 160 -3.23 13.46 -3.14
C SER A 160 -2.36 12.41 -3.80
N ASP A 161 -2.12 12.57 -5.10
CA ASP A 161 -1.09 11.83 -5.84
C ASP A 161 0.33 12.40 -5.62
N SER A 162 0.47 13.57 -4.99
CA SER A 162 1.79 14.21 -4.79
C SER A 162 1.86 15.02 -3.51
N LEU A 163 2.97 14.88 -2.77
CA LEU A 163 3.25 15.68 -1.56
C LEU A 163 3.27 17.19 -1.83
N LYS A 164 3.69 17.59 -3.03
CA LYS A 164 3.76 19.00 -3.47
C LYS A 164 2.52 19.45 -4.25
N GLY A 165 1.61 18.51 -4.54
CA GLY A 165 0.38 18.78 -5.27
C GLY A 165 -0.73 19.30 -4.36
N THR A 166 -1.92 19.41 -4.93
CA THR A 166 -3.14 19.71 -4.19
C THR A 166 -3.63 18.46 -3.47
N PHE A 167 -4.00 18.62 -2.21
CA PHE A 167 -4.70 17.63 -1.40
C PHE A 167 -6.20 17.86 -1.53
N TYR A 168 -6.88 16.89 -2.12
CA TYR A 168 -8.29 16.99 -2.48
C TYR A 168 -9.20 16.35 -1.46
N ASN A 169 -10.42 16.87 -1.37
CA ASN A 169 -11.50 16.28 -0.61
C ASN A 169 -11.81 14.85 -1.08
N ILE A 170 -12.37 14.06 -0.17
CA ILE A 170 -12.83 12.70 -0.44
C ILE A 170 -14.35 12.69 -0.37
N GLY A 171 -14.99 12.43 -1.50
CA GLY A 171 -16.41 12.19 -1.61
C GLY A 171 -16.76 10.74 -1.31
N ASP A 172 -17.93 10.54 -0.72
CA ASP A 172 -18.52 9.25 -0.47
C ASP A 172 -19.79 9.08 -1.32
N GLN A 173 -19.86 7.97 -2.03
CA GLN A 173 -21.00 7.58 -2.85
C GLN A 173 -22.04 6.77 -2.07
N ARG A 174 -21.66 6.15 -0.94
CA ARG A 174 -22.58 5.35 -0.13
C ARG A 174 -22.28 5.47 1.35
N GLY A 175 -23.02 6.39 1.97
CA GLY A 175 -22.87 6.73 3.38
C GLY A 175 -22.55 8.21 3.51
N HIS A 176 -21.78 8.55 4.53
CA HIS A 176 -21.33 9.90 4.80
C HIS A 176 -19.81 9.97 5.03
N GLY A 177 -19.07 9.00 4.49
CA GLY A 177 -17.61 8.88 4.58
C GLY A 177 -17.13 8.40 5.96
N GLU A 178 -17.97 7.76 6.76
CA GLU A 178 -17.57 7.17 8.05
C GLU A 178 -16.43 6.15 7.88
N ASP A 179 -16.46 5.42 6.77
CA ASP A 179 -15.48 4.41 6.39
C ASP A 179 -14.14 5.02 5.91
N HIS A 180 -14.11 6.31 5.56
CA HIS A 180 -12.88 7.04 5.18
C HIS A 180 -11.85 7.06 6.32
N CYS A 181 -12.28 6.78 7.55
CA CYS A 181 -11.41 6.57 8.69
C CYS A 181 -10.35 5.46 8.48
N GLN A 182 -10.55 4.58 7.49
CA GLN A 182 -9.51 3.67 7.02
C GLN A 182 -8.23 4.38 6.54
N PHE A 183 -8.33 5.59 5.96
CA PHE A 183 -7.18 6.34 5.46
C PHE A 183 -6.21 6.75 6.57
N VAL A 184 -6.71 6.85 7.80
CA VAL A 184 -5.94 7.14 9.02
C VAL A 184 -5.74 5.90 9.89
N ASP A 185 -5.76 4.71 9.27
CA ASP A 185 -5.54 3.39 9.88
C ASP A 185 -6.56 3.00 10.98
N SER A 186 -7.72 3.67 11.05
CA SER A 186 -8.77 3.22 11.96
C SER A 186 -9.48 2.01 11.38
N TYR A 187 -9.60 0.93 12.16
CA TYR A 187 -10.33 -0.29 11.78
C TYR A 187 -11.84 -0.12 11.82
N LEU A 188 -12.32 0.92 12.49
CA LEU A 188 -13.75 1.19 12.70
C LEU A 188 -14.20 2.36 11.82
N ASP A 189 -15.50 2.42 11.58
CA ASP A 189 -16.15 3.57 10.99
C ASP A 189 -16.21 4.70 12.03
N GLY A 190 -15.94 5.92 11.58
CA GLY A 190 -15.91 7.09 12.45
C GLY A 190 -17.21 7.88 12.46
N LYS A 191 -17.16 9.06 13.06
CA LYS A 191 -18.21 10.08 12.91
C LYS A 191 -17.77 11.14 11.93
N THR A 192 -18.73 11.76 11.27
CA THR A 192 -18.48 12.85 10.34
C THR A 192 -19.21 14.12 10.75
N GLY A 193 -18.79 15.23 10.16
CA GLY A 193 -19.44 16.53 10.33
C GLY A 193 -20.85 16.59 9.78
N GLN A 194 -21.41 17.80 9.74
CA GLN A 194 -22.75 18.02 9.25
C GLN A 194 -22.93 17.39 7.86
N MET A 195 -23.96 16.56 7.74
CA MET A 195 -24.34 15.90 6.50
C MET A 195 -25.13 16.89 5.66
N LEU A 196 -24.47 17.45 4.65
CA LEU A 196 -25.12 18.31 3.68
C LEU A 196 -25.50 17.48 2.45
N PRO A 197 -26.73 17.60 1.95
CA PRO A 197 -27.10 16.99 0.69
C PRO A 197 -26.27 17.59 -0.46
N SER A 198 -26.09 16.80 -1.53
CA SER A 198 -25.19 17.12 -2.65
C SER A 198 -25.46 18.50 -3.26
N ASP A 199 -26.72 18.92 -3.34
CA ASP A 199 -27.17 20.22 -3.85
C ASP A 199 -26.65 21.43 -3.06
N GLN A 200 -26.30 21.25 -1.79
CA GLN A 200 -25.74 22.30 -0.93
C GLN A 200 -24.20 22.29 -0.91
N LEU A 201 -23.58 21.29 -1.52
CA LEU A 201 -22.12 21.16 -1.57
C LEU A 201 -21.58 21.77 -2.88
N PRO A 202 -20.62 22.70 -2.83
CA PRO A 202 -19.91 23.16 -4.02
C PRO A 202 -19.34 22.00 -4.85
N SER A 203 -19.52 22.07 -6.18
CA SER A 203 -18.92 21.09 -7.08
C SER A 203 -17.42 21.34 -7.19
N LYS A 204 -16.61 20.31 -6.99
CA LYS A 204 -15.15 20.40 -7.05
C LYS A 204 -14.53 19.09 -7.52
N ASP A 205 -13.25 19.14 -7.88
CA ASP A 205 -12.47 17.94 -8.14
C ASP A 205 -12.07 17.29 -6.82
N GLY A 206 -12.14 15.98 -6.74
CA GLY A 206 -11.70 15.23 -5.58
C GLY A 206 -11.67 13.73 -5.80
N TYR A 207 -11.22 13.03 -4.76
CA TYR A 207 -11.25 11.57 -4.77
C TYR A 207 -12.62 11.09 -4.30
N PHE A 208 -13.06 9.92 -4.73
CA PHE A 208 -14.29 9.32 -4.23
C PHE A 208 -14.25 7.80 -4.29
N ARG A 209 -15.07 7.19 -3.43
CA ARG A 209 -15.39 5.76 -3.42
C ARG A 209 -16.77 5.55 -2.78
N ALA A 210 -17.27 4.33 -2.82
CA ALA A 210 -18.54 3.96 -2.18
C ALA A 210 -18.35 3.12 -0.92
N VAL A 211 -17.31 2.29 -0.84
CA VAL A 211 -17.11 1.39 0.30
C VAL A 211 -15.66 1.27 0.73
N ARG A 212 -15.48 0.80 1.97
CA ARG A 212 -14.18 0.48 2.55
C ARG A 212 -13.39 -0.47 1.65
N GLN A 213 -12.07 -0.30 1.58
CA GLN A 213 -11.14 -1.05 0.73
C GLN A 213 -11.31 -0.89 -0.79
N GLU A 214 -12.36 -0.21 -1.26
CA GLU A 214 -12.49 0.11 -2.68
C GLU A 214 -11.37 1.07 -3.12
N PRO A 215 -10.77 0.86 -4.31
CA PRO A 215 -9.88 1.84 -4.91
C PRO A 215 -10.56 3.21 -5.03
N VAL A 216 -9.81 4.27 -4.74
CA VAL A 216 -10.31 5.64 -4.90
C VAL A 216 -10.22 6.08 -6.36
N HIS A 217 -11.30 6.68 -6.86
CA HIS A 217 -11.36 7.30 -8.17
C HIS A 217 -11.21 8.81 -8.05
N PHE A 218 -10.75 9.49 -9.10
CA PHE A 218 -10.64 10.94 -9.12
C PHE A 218 -11.64 11.54 -10.12
N GLY A 219 -12.36 12.59 -9.73
CA GLY A 219 -13.34 13.26 -10.57
C GLY A 219 -14.13 14.31 -9.81
N LYS A 220 -15.32 14.67 -10.32
CA LYS A 220 -16.19 15.65 -9.66
C LYS A 220 -16.90 15.05 -8.45
N ILE A 221 -16.97 15.83 -7.36
CA ILE A 221 -17.72 15.55 -6.13
C ILE A 221 -18.55 16.79 -5.73
N GLY A 222 -19.55 16.64 -4.88
CA GLY A 222 -20.50 17.70 -4.51
C GLY A 222 -21.65 17.84 -5.51
N VAL A 223 -22.24 19.03 -5.65
CA VAL A 223 -23.45 19.25 -6.44
C VAL A 223 -23.35 18.70 -7.85
N GLY A 224 -24.44 18.07 -8.30
CA GLY A 224 -24.53 17.40 -9.59
C GLY A 224 -23.89 16.02 -9.63
N THR A 225 -23.42 15.51 -8.48
CA THR A 225 -22.81 14.18 -8.36
C THR A 225 -23.47 13.37 -7.24
N HIS A 226 -23.27 12.05 -7.27
CA HIS A 226 -23.67 11.14 -6.19
C HIS A 226 -22.64 11.09 -5.05
N SER A 227 -21.58 11.90 -5.12
CA SER A 227 -20.44 11.83 -4.19
C SER A 227 -20.47 13.03 -3.25
N THR A 228 -20.97 12.83 -2.03
CA THR A 228 -21.04 13.88 -1.00
C THR A 228 -19.77 13.90 -0.16
N TYR A 229 -19.37 15.05 0.37
CA TYR A 229 -18.18 15.15 1.22
C TYR A 229 -18.51 15.94 2.49
N VAL A 230 -17.74 15.69 3.56
CA VAL A 230 -18.01 16.22 4.91
C VAL A 230 -16.92 17.18 5.38
N HIS A 231 -17.20 18.04 6.35
CA HIS A 231 -16.25 19.05 6.81
C HIS A 231 -15.15 18.52 7.76
N TRP A 232 -15.42 17.43 8.49
CA TRP A 232 -14.47 16.81 9.41
C TRP A 232 -14.83 15.35 9.67
N TYR A 233 -13.87 14.61 10.22
CA TYR A 233 -13.96 13.22 10.65
C TYR A 233 -13.49 13.09 12.10
N GLU A 234 -14.05 12.13 12.83
CA GLU A 234 -13.68 11.72 14.19
C GLU A 234 -13.55 10.20 14.19
N CYS A 235 -12.35 9.70 13.89
CA CYS A 235 -12.10 8.28 13.63
C CYS A 235 -11.64 7.45 14.83
N GLY A 236 -11.51 8.08 16.00
CA GLY A 236 -10.92 7.45 17.20
C GLY A 236 -9.39 7.30 17.17
N THR A 237 -8.74 7.60 16.05
CA THR A 237 -7.28 7.66 15.93
C THR A 237 -6.77 9.07 16.21
N THR A 238 -5.82 9.21 17.13
CA THR A 238 -5.16 10.50 17.41
C THR A 238 -4.06 10.78 16.38
N ILE A 239 -3.89 12.06 16.01
CA ILE A 239 -2.91 12.50 15.01
C ILE A 239 -2.15 13.73 15.54
N PRO A 240 -0.80 13.68 15.64
CA PRO A 240 0.05 12.51 15.41
C PRO A 240 -0.11 11.56 16.61
N GLY A 241 -0.48 10.31 16.36
CA GLY A 241 -0.68 9.32 17.41
C GLY A 241 0.60 9.07 18.21
N LYS A 242 0.47 8.56 19.44
CA LYS A 242 1.61 8.02 20.18
C LYS A 242 1.89 6.60 19.67
N TRP A 243 3.16 6.31 19.41
CA TRP A 243 3.66 4.97 19.13
C TRP A 243 3.34 4.01 20.29
#